data_AF-A0A977LBJ8-F1
#
_entry.id   AF-A0A977LBJ8-F1
#
_cell.length_a   1.000
_cell.length_b   1.000
_cell.length_c   1.000
_cell.angle_alpha   90.00
_cell.angle_beta   90.00
_cell.angle_gamma   90.00
#
_symmetry.space_group_name_H-M   'P 1'
#
loop_
_entity.id
_entity.type
_entity.pdbx_description
1 polymer ?
#
loop_
_entity_poly.entity_id
_entity_poly.type
_entity_poly.pdbx_seq_one_letter_code
_entity_poly.pdbx_strand_id
1 'polypeptide(L)'
;MKQLFIGGLVAMFLWSCGGGKKPDDQAFLNSLEDSTKKGPTIDEEVINSILQQIPSPLEISVLLKESGTRYNVGILNNADNLSKYNSNYKKALNLGVYGTDLGYTNIYEKNEDGIKYLSSIKSLADGLNIGQFFDIETIGRLATNSKHLDSLLLITTQNFNSINHYLQTQSRANLSVLLLTGGWVEAMQITCQVASKDPKNKELMEKIGEQKIILEQIVLLLGFYKDDANMASLLKEMDDLKTAFDKINILYTYKESSMEIVDGVAVIKDNSTTTINITEEDVKNITSLINSIRSKIIS
;
A
#
# COMPACT_ATOMS: atom_id res chain seq x y z
N MET A 1 -17.54 58.14 -43.49
CA MET A 1 -18.80 58.20 -42.71
C MET A 1 -18.91 56.94 -41.87
N LYS A 2 -19.07 57.12 -40.54
CA LYS A 2 -19.57 56.19 -39.50
C LYS A 2 -18.80 54.85 -39.33
N GLN A 3 -17.91 54.69 -38.35
CA GLN A 3 -18.06 54.56 -36.87
C GLN A 3 -18.76 53.29 -36.36
N LEU A 4 -18.02 52.62 -35.46
CA LEU A 4 -18.40 51.79 -34.29
C LEU A 4 -18.96 50.37 -34.51
N PHE A 5 -18.29 49.35 -33.95
CA PHE A 5 -18.64 48.67 -32.67
C PHE A 5 -17.57 47.58 -32.37
N ILE A 6 -16.87 47.64 -31.22
CA ILE A 6 -16.95 46.70 -30.07
C ILE A 6 -16.46 45.29 -30.42
N GLY A 7 -15.36 44.76 -29.86
CA GLY A 7 -15.05 44.65 -28.43
C GLY A 7 -15.28 43.21 -28.01
N GLY A 8 -14.24 42.47 -27.64
CA GLY A 8 -14.34 41.07 -27.25
C GLY A 8 -12.98 40.40 -27.07
N LEU A 9 -12.27 40.77 -26.02
CA LEU A 9 -11.08 40.07 -25.54
C LEU A 9 -11.53 38.68 -25.04
N VAL A 10 -11.20 37.63 -25.79
CA VAL A 10 -11.43 36.25 -25.34
C VAL A 10 -10.41 35.95 -24.25
N ALA A 11 -10.83 36.04 -22.99
CA ALA A 11 -10.09 35.50 -21.86
C ALA A 11 -10.14 33.97 -21.94
N MET A 12 -9.07 33.36 -22.45
CA MET A 12 -8.83 31.95 -22.23
C MET A 12 -8.40 31.76 -20.77
N PHE A 13 -9.33 31.29 -19.94
CA PHE A 13 -8.98 30.64 -18.69
C PHE A 13 -8.23 29.34 -19.03
N LEU A 14 -6.90 29.39 -18.96
CA LEU A 14 -6.08 28.19 -18.82
C LEU A 14 -6.24 27.73 -17.36
N TRP A 15 -7.20 26.83 -17.13
CA TRP A 15 -7.18 26.01 -15.91
C TRP A 15 -5.99 25.06 -16.02
N SER A 16 -4.95 25.42 -15.27
CA SER A 16 -3.74 24.65 -15.06
C SER A 16 -4.07 23.28 -14.47
N CYS A 17 -3.44 22.27 -15.06
CA CYS A 17 -3.42 20.89 -14.60
C CYS A 17 -3.05 20.79 -13.12
N GLY A 18 -3.76 19.89 -12.43
CA GLY A 18 -3.61 19.64 -11.00
C GLY A 18 -2.23 19.12 -10.65
N GLY A 19 -1.52 19.90 -9.84
CA GLY A 19 -0.53 19.36 -8.92
C GLY A 19 -1.26 18.47 -7.90
N GLY A 20 -0.72 17.26 -7.68
CA GLY A 20 -1.20 16.34 -6.66
C GLY A 20 -1.26 17.04 -5.31
N LYS A 21 -2.48 17.33 -4.84
CA LYS A 21 -2.73 17.81 -3.49
C LYS A 21 -2.48 16.65 -2.53
N LYS A 22 -1.64 16.87 -1.52
CA LYS A 22 -1.74 16.11 -0.27
C LYS A 22 -3.17 16.26 0.27
N PRO A 23 -3.74 15.24 0.95
CA PRO A 23 -5.05 15.38 1.57
C PRO A 23 -5.06 16.61 2.48
N ASP A 24 -6.16 17.37 2.44
CA ASP A 24 -6.36 18.50 3.32
C ASP A 24 -6.64 17.97 4.73
N ASP A 25 -5.62 18.02 5.58
CA ASP A 25 -5.68 17.63 7.00
C ASP A 25 -6.86 18.30 7.73
N GLN A 26 -7.32 19.47 7.26
CA GLN A 26 -8.45 20.19 7.84
C GLN A 26 -9.81 19.58 7.47
N ALA A 27 -9.97 19.10 6.23
CA ALA A 27 -11.16 18.35 5.81
C ALA A 27 -11.23 17.00 6.54
N PHE A 28 -10.07 16.38 6.77
CA PHE A 28 -9.92 15.19 7.59
C PHE A 28 -10.39 15.43 9.04
N LEU A 29 -9.96 16.53 9.68
CA LEU A 29 -10.39 16.87 11.05
C LEU A 29 -11.89 17.16 11.16
N ASN A 30 -12.50 17.80 10.17
CA ASN A 30 -13.93 18.11 10.18
C ASN A 30 -14.83 16.87 10.07
N SER A 31 -14.35 15.79 9.44
CA SER A 31 -15.07 14.51 9.39
C SER A 31 -15.15 13.79 10.75
N LEU A 32 -14.33 14.20 11.73
CA LEU A 32 -14.26 13.59 13.06
C LEU A 32 -15.44 13.98 13.97
N GLU A 33 -16.17 15.07 13.67
CA GLU A 33 -17.21 15.60 14.57
C GLU A 33 -18.62 15.00 14.37
N ASP A 34 -18.91 14.34 13.24
CA ASP A 34 -20.31 14.03 12.86
C ASP A 34 -20.75 12.56 13.04
N SER A 35 -19.93 11.70 13.64
CA SER A 35 -20.11 10.23 13.60
C SER A 35 -20.83 9.61 14.82
N THR A 36 -22.04 10.07 15.17
CA THR A 36 -22.74 9.54 16.37
C THR A 36 -23.85 8.50 16.17
N LYS A 37 -24.28 8.06 14.97
CA LYS A 37 -25.45 7.13 14.89
C LYS A 37 -25.46 5.99 13.85
N LYS A 38 -24.43 5.81 13.04
CA LYS A 38 -24.13 4.57 12.31
C LYS A 38 -22.62 4.38 12.44
N GLY A 39 -22.10 3.14 12.38
CA GLY A 39 -20.66 2.89 12.53
C GLY A 39 -19.83 3.89 11.70
N PRO A 40 -18.61 4.22 12.13
CA PRO A 40 -17.90 5.41 11.68
C PRO A 40 -17.88 5.48 10.15
N THR A 41 -18.58 6.48 9.61
CA THR A 41 -18.59 6.79 8.19
C THR A 41 -17.32 7.57 7.91
N ILE A 42 -16.27 6.86 7.51
CA ILE A 42 -15.09 7.50 6.94
C ILE A 42 -15.49 7.98 5.55
N ASP A 43 -15.17 9.23 5.20
CA ASP A 43 -15.36 9.72 3.85
C ASP A 43 -14.64 8.79 2.85
N GLU A 44 -15.34 8.38 1.79
CA GLU A 44 -14.77 7.51 0.77
C GLU A 44 -13.50 8.12 0.16
N GLU A 45 -13.42 9.46 0.07
CA GLU A 45 -12.25 10.18 -0.42
C GLU A 45 -11.05 10.08 0.53
N VAL A 46 -11.26 9.97 1.84
CA VAL A 46 -10.17 9.80 2.82
C VAL A 46 -9.56 8.41 2.70
N ILE A 47 -10.40 7.37 2.62
CA ILE A 47 -9.90 6.01 2.38
C ILE A 47 -9.21 5.98 1.01
N ASN A 48 -9.87 6.43 -0.06
CA ASN A 48 -9.30 6.38 -1.42
C ASN A 48 -7.99 7.19 -1.55
N SER A 49 -7.87 8.36 -0.91
CA SER A 49 -6.63 9.14 -0.95
C SER A 49 -5.50 8.47 -0.20
N ILE A 50 -5.75 7.83 0.95
CA ILE A 50 -4.77 7.02 1.66
C ILE A 50 -4.38 5.80 0.80
N LEU A 51 -5.35 5.09 0.23
CA LEU A 51 -5.11 3.95 -0.67
C LEU A 51 -4.26 4.31 -1.89
N GLN A 52 -4.46 5.50 -2.47
CA GLN A 52 -3.68 6.00 -3.61
C GLN A 52 -2.25 6.43 -3.21
N GLN A 53 -2.02 6.72 -1.94
CA GLN A 53 -0.71 7.11 -1.41
C GLN A 53 0.07 5.94 -0.84
N ILE A 54 -0.56 4.78 -0.65
CA ILE A 54 0.13 3.58 -0.18
C ILE A 54 0.82 2.96 -1.40
N PRO A 55 2.17 2.95 -1.44
CA PRO A 55 2.90 2.23 -2.45
C PRO A 55 2.45 0.78 -2.41
N SER A 56 2.11 0.24 -3.58
CA SER A 56 1.61 -1.12 -3.66
C SER A 56 2.64 -2.06 -3.02
N PRO A 57 2.24 -3.08 -2.24
CA PRO A 57 3.11 -4.17 -1.80
C PRO A 57 4.01 -4.76 -2.91
N LEU A 58 3.59 -4.59 -4.17
CA LEU A 58 4.34 -4.95 -5.37
C LEU A 58 5.54 -4.02 -5.66
N GLU A 59 5.47 -2.72 -5.38
CA GLU A 59 6.57 -1.77 -5.58
C GLU A 59 7.76 -2.10 -4.67
N ILE A 60 7.48 -2.50 -3.44
CA ILE A 60 8.49 -3.04 -2.52
C ILE A 60 9.13 -4.29 -3.11
N SER A 61 8.32 -5.15 -3.72
CA SER A 61 8.81 -6.39 -4.31
C SER A 61 9.72 -6.14 -5.53
N VAL A 62 9.52 -5.04 -6.29
CA VAL A 62 10.42 -4.58 -7.37
C VAL A 62 11.80 -4.25 -6.81
N LEU A 63 11.86 -3.46 -5.74
CA LEU A 63 13.12 -3.08 -5.07
C LEU A 63 13.92 -4.30 -4.62
N LEU A 64 13.24 -5.38 -4.21
CA LEU A 64 13.90 -6.62 -3.81
C LEU A 64 14.59 -7.33 -4.98
N LYS A 65 14.06 -7.25 -6.20
CA LYS A 65 14.73 -7.79 -7.39
C LYS A 65 16.00 -7.01 -7.72
N GLU A 66 15.91 -5.69 -7.64
CA GLU A 66 17.03 -4.79 -7.91
C GLU A 66 18.16 -4.98 -6.90
N SER A 67 17.85 -5.38 -5.66
CA SER A 67 18.84 -5.74 -4.64
C SER A 67 19.67 -7.00 -4.94
N GLY A 68 19.32 -7.79 -5.98
CA GLY A 68 20.05 -9.01 -6.36
C GLY A 68 19.86 -10.20 -5.39
N THR A 69 18.96 -10.09 -4.43
CA THR A 69 18.69 -11.15 -3.44
C THR A 69 18.05 -12.36 -4.11
N ARG A 70 18.40 -13.59 -3.68
CA ARG A 70 17.80 -14.83 -4.21
C ARG A 70 16.40 -15.08 -3.62
N TYR A 71 15.52 -15.67 -4.43
CA TYR A 71 14.20 -16.14 -4.00
C TYR A 71 14.29 -17.03 -2.76
N ASN A 72 13.39 -16.79 -1.79
CA ASN A 72 13.23 -17.63 -0.62
C ASN A 72 11.74 -17.86 -0.34
N VAL A 73 11.24 -19.08 -0.55
CA VAL A 73 9.84 -19.41 -0.22
C VAL A 73 9.58 -19.41 1.29
N GLY A 74 10.61 -19.65 2.12
CA GLY A 74 10.46 -19.80 3.57
C GLY A 74 10.13 -18.52 4.32
N ILE A 75 10.16 -17.35 3.66
CA ILE A 75 9.73 -16.07 4.24
C ILE A 75 8.26 -15.73 3.91
N LEU A 76 7.65 -16.46 2.96
CA LEU A 76 6.27 -16.25 2.51
C LEU A 76 5.28 -16.99 3.41
N ASN A 77 3.99 -16.69 3.25
CA ASN A 77 2.96 -17.43 3.97
C ASN A 77 2.71 -18.78 3.27
N ASN A 78 2.53 -19.86 4.02
CA ASN A 78 2.23 -21.15 3.38
C ASN A 78 0.80 -21.13 2.84
N ALA A 79 0.62 -21.35 1.53
CA ALA A 79 -0.69 -21.43 0.87
C ALA A 79 -1.65 -22.45 1.54
N ASP A 80 -1.13 -23.49 2.21
CA ASP A 80 -1.93 -24.48 2.94
C ASP A 80 -2.57 -23.94 4.23
N ASN A 81 -2.20 -22.73 4.67
CA ASN A 81 -2.76 -22.10 5.86
C ASN A 81 -4.22 -21.64 5.68
N LEU A 82 -4.81 -21.78 4.49
CA LEU A 82 -6.18 -21.34 4.17
C LEU A 82 -7.23 -21.79 5.20
N SER A 83 -7.10 -23.02 5.72
CA SER A 83 -8.02 -23.58 6.72
C SER A 83 -8.03 -22.82 8.07
N LYS A 84 -7.00 -22.03 8.37
CA LYS A 84 -6.88 -21.20 9.58
C LYS A 84 -7.71 -19.91 9.50
N TYR A 85 -8.13 -19.52 8.29
CA TYR A 85 -8.77 -18.22 8.02
C TYR A 85 -10.29 -18.33 7.99
N ASN A 86 -10.87 -18.55 9.18
CA ASN A 86 -12.29 -18.88 9.34
C ASN A 86 -13.22 -17.67 9.60
N SER A 87 -12.68 -16.46 9.76
CA SER A 87 -13.47 -15.23 9.95
C SER A 87 -13.22 -14.23 8.81
N ASN A 88 -14.16 -13.32 8.57
CA ASN A 88 -13.97 -12.25 7.58
C ASN A 88 -12.74 -11.39 7.91
N TYR A 89 -12.47 -11.19 9.20
CA TYR A 89 -11.27 -10.50 9.68
C TYR A 89 -9.99 -11.20 9.20
N LYS A 90 -9.87 -12.52 9.46
CA LYS A 90 -8.69 -13.30 9.05
C LYS A 90 -8.58 -13.42 7.53
N LYS A 91 -9.70 -13.62 6.84
CA LYS A 91 -9.72 -13.73 5.38
C LYS A 91 -9.25 -12.45 4.70
N ALA A 92 -9.70 -11.29 5.18
CA ALA A 92 -9.33 -10.00 4.60
C ALA A 92 -7.83 -9.75 4.75
N LEU A 93 -7.27 -9.89 5.97
CA LEU A 93 -5.82 -9.77 6.20
C LEU A 93 -5.03 -10.72 5.29
N ASN A 94 -5.40 -12.00 5.27
CA ASN A 94 -4.63 -12.99 4.53
C ASN A 94 -4.83 -12.94 3.01
N LEU A 95 -5.89 -12.29 2.52
CA LEU A 95 -6.02 -11.97 1.10
C LEU A 95 -4.96 -10.95 0.67
N GLY A 96 -4.64 -9.98 1.54
CA GLY A 96 -3.55 -9.02 1.32
C GLY A 96 -2.18 -9.68 1.39
N VAL A 97 -1.98 -10.54 2.38
CA VAL A 97 -0.77 -11.38 2.53
C VAL A 97 -0.50 -12.17 1.25
N TYR A 98 -1.46 -12.99 0.80
CA TYR A 98 -1.28 -13.81 -0.39
C TYR A 98 -1.17 -13.00 -1.69
N GLY A 99 -1.80 -11.82 -1.77
CA GLY A 99 -1.61 -10.89 -2.89
C GLY A 99 -0.16 -10.43 -2.99
N THR A 100 0.48 -10.18 -1.85
CA THR A 100 1.90 -9.78 -1.77
C THR A 100 2.82 -10.96 -2.10
N ASP A 101 2.53 -12.14 -1.54
CA ASP A 101 3.28 -13.37 -1.85
C ASP A 101 3.23 -13.70 -3.35
N LEU A 102 2.06 -13.54 -3.98
CA LEU A 102 1.90 -13.70 -5.44
C LEU A 102 2.83 -12.74 -6.20
N GLY A 103 2.86 -11.47 -5.80
CA GLY A 103 3.77 -10.47 -6.35
C GLY A 103 5.24 -10.89 -6.25
N TYR A 104 5.66 -11.33 -5.07
CA TYR A 104 7.02 -11.82 -4.85
C TYR A 104 7.34 -13.03 -5.73
N THR A 105 6.43 -14.01 -5.86
CA THR A 105 6.65 -15.14 -6.78
C THR A 105 6.76 -14.72 -8.24
N ASN A 106 5.98 -13.74 -8.69
CA ASN A 106 6.04 -13.24 -10.07
C ASN A 106 7.41 -12.62 -10.39
N ILE A 107 7.94 -11.82 -9.47
CA ILE A 107 9.21 -11.10 -9.63
C ILE A 107 10.39 -12.06 -9.76
N TYR A 108 10.35 -13.17 -9.02
CA TYR A 108 11.33 -14.25 -9.03
C TYR A 108 11.01 -15.39 -10.00
N GLU A 109 9.98 -15.24 -10.85
CA GLU A 109 9.58 -16.20 -11.88
C GLU A 109 9.26 -17.59 -11.32
N LYS A 110 8.64 -17.63 -10.13
CA LYS A 110 8.23 -18.86 -9.42
C LYS A 110 6.77 -19.19 -9.69
N ASN A 111 6.51 -19.52 -10.96
CA ASN A 111 5.15 -19.74 -11.48
C ASN A 111 4.36 -20.82 -10.72
N GLU A 112 5.00 -21.93 -10.33
CA GLU A 112 4.33 -23.00 -9.57
C GLU A 112 3.84 -22.53 -8.20
N ASP A 113 4.64 -21.71 -7.49
CA ASP A 113 4.25 -21.15 -6.20
C ASP A 113 3.18 -20.07 -6.40
N GLY A 114 3.31 -19.23 -7.43
CA GLY A 114 2.29 -18.25 -7.80
C GLY A 114 0.91 -18.87 -8.05
N ILE A 115 0.83 -20.02 -8.71
CA ILE A 115 -0.44 -20.73 -8.94
C ILE A 115 -1.10 -21.18 -7.62
N LYS A 116 -0.32 -21.60 -6.62
CA LYS A 116 -0.85 -21.96 -5.30
C LYS A 116 -1.47 -20.74 -4.59
N TYR A 117 -0.81 -19.59 -4.68
CA TYR A 117 -1.34 -18.34 -4.12
C TYR A 117 -2.61 -17.88 -4.83
N LEU A 118 -2.71 -18.01 -6.15
CA LEU A 118 -3.94 -17.69 -6.90
C LEU A 118 -5.16 -18.49 -6.42
N SER A 119 -4.98 -19.79 -6.17
CA SER A 119 -6.05 -20.64 -5.63
C SER A 119 -6.51 -20.18 -4.23
N SER A 120 -5.55 -19.79 -3.39
CA SER A 120 -5.82 -19.27 -2.05
C SER A 120 -6.52 -17.92 -2.10
N ILE A 121 -6.05 -17.00 -2.95
CA ILE A 121 -6.66 -15.68 -3.22
C ILE A 121 -8.12 -15.85 -3.65
N LYS A 122 -8.37 -16.72 -4.63
CA LYS A 122 -9.73 -17.01 -5.10
C LYS A 122 -10.63 -17.47 -3.95
N SER A 123 -10.16 -18.45 -3.18
CA SER A 123 -10.94 -19.02 -2.07
C SER A 123 -11.26 -17.98 -0.98
N LEU A 124 -10.31 -17.09 -0.67
CA LEU A 124 -10.51 -15.99 0.28
C LEU A 124 -11.47 -14.93 -0.27
N ALA A 125 -11.32 -14.55 -1.54
CA ALA A 125 -12.19 -13.57 -2.19
C ALA A 125 -13.64 -14.06 -2.29
N ASP A 126 -13.85 -15.33 -2.64
CA ASP A 126 -15.16 -15.99 -2.63
C ASP A 126 -15.73 -16.01 -1.20
N GLY A 127 -14.91 -16.39 -0.21
CA GLY A 127 -15.29 -16.40 1.20
C GLY A 127 -15.59 -15.02 1.82
N LEU A 128 -15.26 -13.94 1.12
CA LEU A 128 -15.55 -12.53 1.44
C LEU A 128 -16.66 -11.95 0.55
N ASN A 129 -17.23 -12.71 -0.38
CA ASN A 129 -18.21 -12.25 -1.38
C ASN A 129 -17.69 -11.08 -2.25
N ILE A 130 -16.42 -11.14 -2.63
CA ILE A 130 -15.77 -10.16 -3.53
C ILE A 130 -15.10 -10.83 -4.74
N GLY A 131 -15.32 -12.13 -4.95
CA GLY A 131 -14.71 -12.89 -6.05
C GLY A 131 -14.99 -12.32 -7.44
N GLN A 132 -16.10 -11.61 -7.64
CA GLN A 132 -16.45 -10.96 -8.90
C GLN A 132 -15.47 -9.87 -9.34
N PHE A 133 -14.67 -9.31 -8.42
CA PHE A 133 -13.65 -8.31 -8.73
C PHE A 133 -12.29 -8.93 -9.06
N PHE A 134 -12.16 -10.26 -8.98
CA PHE A 134 -10.94 -10.99 -9.29
C PHE A 134 -11.10 -11.75 -10.60
N ASP A 135 -10.57 -11.19 -11.68
CA ASP A 135 -10.32 -11.96 -12.91
C ASP A 135 -9.11 -12.88 -12.70
N ILE A 136 -9.33 -14.03 -12.07
CA ILE A 136 -8.29 -15.00 -11.72
C ILE A 136 -7.53 -15.49 -12.95
N GLU A 137 -8.19 -15.60 -14.11
CA GLU A 137 -7.54 -16.02 -15.36
C GLU A 137 -6.54 -14.96 -15.83
N THR A 138 -6.98 -13.70 -15.91
CA THR A 138 -6.10 -12.60 -16.31
C THR A 138 -4.98 -12.39 -15.30
N ILE A 139 -5.27 -12.39 -14.00
CA ILE A 139 -4.26 -12.26 -12.94
C ILE A 139 -3.27 -13.41 -13.03
N GLY A 140 -3.71 -14.65 -13.24
CA GLY A 140 -2.81 -15.79 -13.35
C GLY A 140 -1.89 -15.74 -14.56
N ARG A 141 -2.41 -15.31 -15.71
CA ARG A 141 -1.60 -15.10 -16.92
C ARG A 141 -0.53 -14.02 -16.71
N LEU A 142 -0.87 -12.93 -16.03
CA LEU A 142 0.07 -11.84 -15.75
C LEU A 142 1.09 -12.25 -14.67
N ALA A 143 0.65 -12.94 -13.62
CA ALA A 143 1.47 -13.37 -12.50
C ALA A 143 2.47 -14.49 -12.86
N THR A 144 2.28 -15.20 -13.97
CA THR A 144 3.20 -16.23 -14.45
C THR A 144 4.27 -15.70 -15.43
N ASN A 145 4.34 -14.38 -15.62
CA ASN A 145 5.35 -13.73 -16.46
C ASN A 145 5.84 -12.43 -15.82
N SER A 146 7.10 -12.39 -15.39
CA SER A 146 7.72 -11.22 -14.75
C SER A 146 7.77 -9.97 -15.63
N LYS A 147 7.72 -10.13 -16.97
CA LYS A 147 7.68 -8.99 -17.92
C LYS A 147 6.36 -8.24 -17.90
N HIS A 148 5.34 -8.77 -17.22
CA HIS A 148 4.03 -8.16 -17.11
C HIS A 148 3.79 -7.54 -15.73
N LEU A 149 4.85 -7.27 -14.96
CA LEU A 149 4.75 -6.71 -13.61
C LEU A 149 3.95 -5.40 -13.58
N ASP A 150 4.19 -4.46 -14.50
CA ASP A 150 3.44 -3.20 -14.56
C ASP A 150 1.95 -3.44 -14.83
N SER A 151 1.63 -4.42 -15.69
CA SER A 151 0.25 -4.80 -15.99
C SER A 151 -0.41 -5.50 -14.81
N LEU A 152 0.34 -6.34 -14.09
CA LEU A 152 -0.11 -6.99 -12.87
C LEU A 152 -0.36 -5.96 -11.77
N LEU A 153 0.52 -4.97 -11.62
CA LEU A 153 0.36 -3.87 -10.68
C LEU A 153 -0.88 -3.03 -11.02
N LEU A 154 -1.06 -2.67 -12.29
CA LEU A 154 -2.21 -1.90 -12.75
C LEU A 154 -3.53 -2.63 -12.44
N ILE A 155 -3.66 -3.90 -12.86
CA ILE A 155 -4.92 -4.64 -12.68
C ILE A 155 -5.23 -4.91 -11.21
N THR A 156 -4.22 -5.26 -10.40
CA THR A 156 -4.44 -5.51 -8.96
C THR A 156 -4.83 -4.24 -8.21
N THR A 157 -4.27 -3.09 -8.60
CA THR A 157 -4.67 -1.77 -8.08
C THR A 157 -6.10 -1.43 -8.46
N GLN A 158 -6.49 -1.65 -9.73
CA GLN A 158 -7.88 -1.43 -10.19
C GLN A 158 -8.88 -2.33 -9.47
N ASN A 159 -8.53 -3.60 -9.27
CA ASN A 159 -9.35 -4.55 -8.53
C ASN A 159 -9.53 -4.10 -7.08
N PHE A 160 -8.44 -3.70 -6.42
CA PHE A 160 -8.47 -3.21 -5.06
C PHE A 160 -9.37 -1.97 -4.92
N ASN A 161 -9.28 -0.99 -5.82
CA ASN A 161 -10.16 0.17 -5.84
C ASN A 161 -11.64 -0.21 -6.00
N SER A 162 -11.93 -1.17 -6.89
CA SER A 162 -13.29 -1.67 -7.11
C SER A 162 -13.84 -2.40 -5.89
N ILE A 163 -13.03 -3.26 -5.26
CA ILE A 163 -13.33 -3.96 -4.01
C ILE A 163 -13.60 -2.96 -2.90
N ASN A 164 -12.74 -1.94 -2.77
CA ASN A 164 -12.88 -0.93 -1.75
C ASN A 164 -14.20 -0.18 -1.88
N HIS A 165 -14.51 0.36 -3.07
CA HIS A 165 -15.77 1.03 -3.33
C HIS A 165 -16.97 0.12 -3.01
N TYR A 166 -16.94 -1.14 -3.49
CA TYR A 166 -18.00 -2.09 -3.19
C TYR A 166 -18.17 -2.32 -1.68
N LEU A 167 -17.09 -2.62 -0.95
CA LEU A 167 -17.15 -2.87 0.48
C LEU A 167 -17.63 -1.65 1.28
N GLN A 168 -17.27 -0.44 0.87
CA GLN A 168 -17.77 0.79 1.48
C GLN A 168 -19.28 0.94 1.31
N THR A 169 -19.81 0.78 0.08
CA THR A 169 -21.25 0.84 -0.17
C THR A 169 -22.05 -0.22 0.59
N GLN A 170 -21.40 -1.35 0.94
CA GLN A 170 -21.99 -2.42 1.74
C GLN A 170 -21.78 -2.26 3.25
N SER A 171 -21.26 -1.11 3.73
CA SER A 171 -20.92 -0.88 5.14
C SER A 171 -19.92 -1.90 5.71
N ARG A 172 -18.99 -2.37 4.86
CA ARG A 172 -17.92 -3.35 5.15
C ARG A 172 -16.53 -2.78 4.90
N ALA A 173 -16.38 -1.46 5.02
CA ALA A 173 -15.13 -0.72 4.77
C ALA A 173 -13.95 -1.20 5.64
N ASN A 174 -14.23 -1.74 6.83
CA ASN A 174 -13.24 -2.39 7.68
C ASN A 174 -12.46 -3.51 6.97
N LEU A 175 -13.10 -4.24 6.05
CA LEU A 175 -12.44 -5.32 5.30
C LEU A 175 -11.42 -4.80 4.30
N SER A 176 -11.62 -3.62 3.72
CA SER A 176 -10.62 -2.95 2.87
C SER A 176 -9.39 -2.56 3.67
N VAL A 177 -9.59 -2.01 4.87
CA VAL A 177 -8.49 -1.64 5.79
C VAL A 177 -7.68 -2.88 6.19
N LEU A 178 -8.35 -4.00 6.48
CA LEU A 178 -7.69 -5.26 6.80
C LEU A 178 -6.93 -5.84 5.60
N LEU A 179 -7.53 -5.82 4.41
CA LEU A 179 -6.89 -6.25 3.17
C LEU A 179 -5.59 -5.50 2.92
N LEU A 180 -5.64 -4.18 3.05
CA LEU A 180 -4.48 -3.32 2.94
C LEU A 180 -3.42 -3.62 4.01
N THR A 181 -3.84 -3.66 5.28
CA THR A 181 -2.94 -3.88 6.42
C THR A 181 -2.20 -5.21 6.27
N GLY A 182 -2.90 -6.27 5.87
CA GLY A 182 -2.29 -7.58 5.65
C GLY A 182 -1.25 -7.58 4.53
N GLY A 183 -1.54 -6.91 3.41
CA GLY A 183 -0.58 -6.78 2.31
C GLY A 183 0.65 -5.96 2.71
N TRP A 184 0.46 -4.86 3.43
CA TRP A 184 1.57 -4.04 3.92
C TRP A 184 2.45 -4.80 4.93
N VAL A 185 1.85 -5.53 5.88
CA VAL A 185 2.62 -6.34 6.84
C VAL A 185 3.44 -7.43 6.13
N GLU A 186 2.88 -8.08 5.10
CA GLU A 186 3.63 -9.09 4.35
C GLU A 186 4.78 -8.46 3.54
N ALA A 187 4.55 -7.30 2.91
CA ALA A 187 5.59 -6.59 2.19
C ALA A 187 6.73 -6.16 3.12
N MET A 188 6.37 -5.64 4.30
CA MET A 188 7.32 -5.31 5.35
C MET A 188 8.09 -6.53 5.84
N GLN A 189 7.41 -7.66 6.01
CA GLN A 189 8.07 -8.92 6.40
C GLN A 189 9.12 -9.31 5.37
N ILE A 190 8.76 -9.39 4.10
CA ILE A 190 9.67 -9.81 3.04
C ILE A 190 10.87 -8.84 2.98
N THR A 191 10.62 -7.53 3.05
CA THR A 191 11.66 -6.50 3.01
C THR A 191 12.61 -6.59 4.19
N CYS A 192 12.08 -6.70 5.41
CA CYS A 192 12.86 -6.84 6.62
C CYS A 192 13.73 -8.11 6.59
N GLN A 193 13.18 -9.22 6.10
CA GLN A 193 13.91 -10.48 5.97
C GLN A 193 15.02 -10.41 4.91
N VAL A 194 14.81 -9.67 3.83
CA VAL A 194 15.85 -9.42 2.81
C VAL A 194 16.91 -8.47 3.34
N ALA A 195 16.54 -7.35 3.94
CA ALA A 195 17.47 -6.38 4.53
C ALA A 195 18.32 -7.02 5.64
N SER A 196 17.75 -7.92 6.43
CA SER A 196 18.48 -8.67 7.47
C SER A 196 19.60 -9.58 6.91
N LYS A 197 19.51 -9.97 5.62
CA LYS A 197 20.55 -10.77 4.94
C LYS A 197 21.67 -9.89 4.36
N ASP A 198 21.41 -8.61 4.13
CA ASP A 198 22.42 -7.64 3.71
C ASP A 198 22.31 -6.33 4.53
N PRO A 199 22.77 -6.35 5.81
CA PRO A 199 22.64 -5.20 6.71
C PRO A 199 23.41 -3.95 6.24
N LYS A 200 24.27 -4.07 5.22
CA LYS A 200 25.04 -2.96 4.66
C LYS A 200 24.32 -2.25 3.52
N ASN A 201 23.21 -2.80 3.04
CA ASN A 201 22.41 -2.21 1.99
C ASN A 201 21.59 -1.04 2.54
N LYS A 202 22.19 0.16 2.50
CA LYS A 202 21.56 1.39 2.98
C LYS A 202 20.25 1.69 2.27
N GLU A 203 20.15 1.41 0.97
CA GLU A 203 18.94 1.65 0.20
C GLU A 203 17.76 0.83 0.74
N LEU A 204 17.97 -0.46 1.02
CA LEU A 204 16.94 -1.29 1.65
C LEU A 204 16.57 -0.82 3.06
N MET A 205 17.55 -0.35 3.85
CA MET A 205 17.27 0.21 5.17
C MET A 205 16.44 1.49 5.08
N GLU A 206 16.83 2.43 4.21
CA GLU A 206 16.11 3.67 3.96
C GLU A 206 14.69 3.37 3.50
N LYS A 207 14.50 2.39 2.61
CA LYS A 207 13.19 1.91 2.17
C LYS A 207 12.32 1.36 3.28
N ILE A 208 12.89 0.65 4.25
CA ILE A 208 12.18 0.26 5.48
C ILE A 208 11.76 1.51 6.24
N GLY A 209 12.65 2.49 6.42
CA GLY A 209 12.36 3.73 7.14
C GLY A 209 11.28 4.61 6.48
N GLU A 210 11.18 4.64 5.15
CA GLU A 210 10.10 5.32 4.40
C GLU A 210 8.71 4.85 4.83
N GLN A 211 8.60 3.59 5.28
CA GLN A 211 7.33 2.95 5.64
C GLN A 211 6.70 3.53 6.91
N LYS A 212 7.42 4.40 7.63
CA LYS A 212 6.87 5.23 8.72
C LYS A 212 5.59 5.96 8.29
N ILE A 213 5.62 6.58 7.11
CA ILE A 213 4.50 7.42 6.62
C ILE A 213 3.26 6.56 6.36
N ILE A 214 3.45 5.37 5.82
CA ILE A 214 2.36 4.44 5.50
C ILE A 214 1.78 3.83 6.77
N LEU A 215 2.64 3.47 7.72
CA LEU A 215 2.21 2.97 9.02
C LEU A 215 1.34 3.98 9.77
N GLU A 216 1.71 5.27 9.75
CA GLU A 216 0.90 6.35 10.35
C GLU A 216 -0.52 6.39 9.75
N GLN A 217 -0.63 6.22 8.43
CA GLN A 217 -1.93 6.16 7.74
C GLN A 217 -2.71 4.88 8.08
N ILE A 218 -2.04 3.73 8.19
CA ILE A 218 -2.68 2.46 8.61
C ILE A 218 -3.23 2.58 10.04
N VAL A 219 -2.44 3.11 10.98
CA VAL A 219 -2.87 3.37 12.36
C VAL A 219 -4.10 4.28 12.38
N LEU A 220 -4.10 5.34 11.57
CA LEU A 220 -5.23 6.26 11.44
C LEU A 220 -6.50 5.53 10.97
N LEU A 221 -6.40 4.72 9.93
CA LEU A 221 -7.52 3.94 9.38
C LEU A 221 -8.06 2.91 10.40
N LEU A 222 -7.17 2.21 11.10
CA LEU A 222 -7.56 1.26 12.15
C LEU A 222 -8.23 1.97 13.34
N GLY A 223 -7.82 3.20 13.64
CA GLY A 223 -8.37 4.04 14.71
C GLY A 223 -9.88 4.28 14.62
N PHE A 224 -10.42 4.34 13.40
CA PHE A 224 -11.86 4.43 13.18
C PHE A 224 -12.63 3.20 13.68
N TYR A 225 -12.00 2.02 13.72
CA TYR A 225 -12.67 0.78 14.10
C TYR A 225 -12.27 0.27 15.49
N LYS A 226 -11.74 1.15 16.36
CA LYS A 226 -11.27 0.81 17.71
C LYS A 226 -12.32 0.18 18.63
N ASP A 227 -13.60 0.30 18.31
CA ASP A 227 -14.69 -0.31 19.07
C ASP A 227 -14.88 -1.80 18.74
N ASP A 228 -14.37 -2.28 17.60
CA ASP A 228 -14.29 -3.72 17.31
C ASP A 228 -13.05 -4.31 18.00
N ALA A 229 -13.23 -5.37 18.80
CA ALA A 229 -12.17 -5.94 19.62
C ALA A 229 -10.98 -6.49 18.81
N ASN A 230 -11.22 -7.05 17.61
CA ASN A 230 -10.13 -7.56 16.78
C ASN A 230 -9.36 -6.39 16.15
N MET A 231 -10.07 -5.37 15.67
CA MET A 231 -9.46 -4.16 15.14
C MET A 231 -8.67 -3.40 16.21
N ALA A 232 -9.19 -3.30 17.43
CA ALA A 232 -8.51 -2.68 18.56
C ALA A 232 -7.21 -3.41 18.92
N SER A 233 -7.23 -4.75 18.90
CA SER A 233 -6.02 -5.55 19.11
C SER A 233 -4.98 -5.30 18.02
N LEU A 234 -5.39 -5.25 16.76
CA LEU A 234 -4.49 -4.97 15.64
C LEU A 234 -3.95 -3.54 15.69
N LEU A 235 -4.80 -2.56 15.99
CA LEU A 235 -4.43 -1.16 16.17
C LEU A 235 -3.33 -1.03 17.22
N LYS A 236 -3.51 -1.67 18.39
CA LYS A 236 -2.50 -1.65 19.44
C LYS A 236 -1.15 -2.19 18.97
N GLU A 237 -1.15 -3.27 18.19
CA GLU A 237 0.08 -3.83 17.63
C GLU A 237 0.73 -2.88 16.61
N MET A 238 -0.06 -2.19 15.81
CA MET A 238 0.43 -1.16 14.88
C MET A 238 0.95 0.08 15.60
N ASP A 239 0.35 0.47 16.73
CA ASP A 239 0.83 1.57 17.58
C ASP A 239 2.17 1.22 18.26
N ASP A 240 2.33 -0.02 18.73
CA ASP A 240 3.61 -0.52 19.26
C ASP A 240 4.70 -0.48 18.18
N LEU A 241 4.35 -0.87 16.94
CA LEU A 241 5.24 -0.75 15.78
C LEU A 241 5.54 0.71 15.45
N LYS A 242 4.53 1.59 15.47
CA LYS A 242 4.66 3.02 15.19
C LYS A 242 5.64 3.66 16.16
N THR A 243 5.59 3.28 17.44
CA THR A 243 6.54 3.76 18.47
C THR A 243 7.99 3.41 18.12
N ALA A 244 8.25 2.29 17.43
CA ALA A 244 9.58 1.98 16.91
C ALA A 244 9.97 2.90 15.74
N PHE A 245 9.05 3.14 14.80
CA PHE A 245 9.25 4.06 13.68
C PHE A 245 9.37 5.54 14.08
N ASP A 246 8.77 5.94 15.19
CA ASP A 246 8.84 7.32 15.70
C ASP A 246 10.29 7.75 16.00
N LYS A 247 11.19 6.79 16.25
CA LYS A 247 12.63 7.01 16.45
C LYS A 247 13.39 7.34 15.16
N ILE A 248 12.81 7.04 13.99
CA ILE A 248 13.43 7.28 12.68
C ILE A 248 13.18 8.73 12.28
N ASN A 249 14.26 9.46 12.01
CA ASN A 249 14.21 10.85 11.56
C ASN A 249 14.26 10.91 10.03
N ILE A 250 13.19 11.41 9.41
CA ILE A 250 13.11 11.68 7.97
C ILE A 250 13.37 13.18 7.77
N LEU A 251 14.50 13.53 7.17
CA LEU A 251 14.92 14.90 6.91
C LEU A 251 14.68 15.26 5.45
N TYR A 252 13.73 16.15 5.20
CA TYR A 252 13.50 16.72 3.87
C TYR A 252 14.23 18.05 3.73
N THR A 253 15.11 18.15 2.73
CA THR A 253 15.80 19.38 2.37
C THR A 253 15.27 19.85 1.03
N TYR A 254 14.43 20.90 1.08
CA TYR A 254 13.90 21.51 -0.12
C TYR A 254 15.02 22.16 -0.94
N LYS A 255 14.94 22.02 -2.27
CA LYS A 255 15.76 22.79 -3.21
C LYS A 255 14.96 23.09 -4.46
N GLU A 256 15.11 24.31 -4.98
CA GLU A 256 14.39 24.74 -6.19
C GLU A 256 14.60 23.76 -7.35
N SER A 257 13.50 23.39 -8.00
CA SER A 257 13.51 22.51 -9.16
C SER A 257 14.22 23.17 -10.34
N SER A 258 14.91 22.37 -11.14
CA SER A 258 15.59 22.84 -12.36
C SER A 258 14.98 22.22 -13.61
N MET A 259 15.06 22.90 -14.74
CA MET A 259 14.64 22.35 -16.04
C MET A 259 15.85 21.78 -16.78
N GLU A 260 15.73 20.54 -17.25
CA GLU A 260 16.73 19.87 -18.07
C GLU A 260 16.10 19.34 -19.36
N ILE A 261 16.81 19.38 -20.50
CA ILE A 261 16.34 18.78 -21.75
C ILE A 261 16.90 17.35 -21.80
N VAL A 262 16.03 16.34 -21.72
CA VAL A 262 16.37 14.92 -21.88
C VAL A 262 15.64 14.41 -23.11
N ASP A 263 16.40 13.89 -24.09
CA ASP A 263 15.86 13.38 -25.37
C ASP A 263 14.96 14.38 -26.11
N GLY A 264 15.27 15.68 -26.03
CA GLY A 264 14.51 16.76 -26.68
C GLY A 264 13.24 17.19 -25.94
N VAL A 265 12.96 16.61 -24.77
CA VAL A 265 11.82 16.94 -23.91
C VAL A 265 12.31 17.75 -22.71
N ALA A 266 11.62 18.84 -22.38
CA ALA A 266 11.88 19.60 -21.17
C ALA A 266 11.33 18.83 -19.94
N VAL A 267 12.24 18.41 -19.08
CA VAL A 267 11.96 17.67 -17.84
C VAL A 267 12.21 18.60 -16.66
N ILE A 268 11.25 18.69 -15.74
CA ILE A 268 11.43 19.37 -14.46
C ILE A 268 12.05 18.36 -13.49
N LYS A 269 13.25 18.67 -13.02
CA LYS A 269 13.98 17.90 -12.02
C LYS A 269 13.75 18.48 -10.64
N ASP A 270 13.16 17.70 -9.73
CA ASP A 270 13.16 18.03 -8.32
C ASP A 270 14.58 17.85 -7.76
N ASN A 271 15.13 18.92 -7.20
CA ASN A 271 16.47 18.93 -6.62
C ASN A 271 16.45 18.71 -5.10
N SER A 272 15.26 18.56 -4.51
CA SER A 272 15.08 18.31 -3.08
C SER A 272 15.65 16.95 -2.71
N THR A 273 16.14 16.81 -1.48
CA THR A 273 16.67 15.54 -0.97
C THR A 273 15.94 15.11 0.27
N THR A 274 15.63 13.81 0.35
CA THR A 274 15.14 13.18 1.57
C THR A 274 16.24 12.29 2.13
N THR A 275 16.58 12.46 3.39
CA THR A 275 17.54 11.61 4.10
C THR A 275 16.84 10.90 5.25
N ILE A 276 16.98 9.58 5.31
CA ILE A 276 16.31 8.74 6.30
C ILE A 276 17.37 8.23 7.27
N ASN A 277 17.37 8.78 8.47
CA ASN A 277 18.30 8.37 9.52
C ASN A 277 17.77 7.12 10.22
N ILE A 278 18.11 5.96 9.67
CA ILE A 278 17.77 4.65 10.20
C ILE A 278 19.04 3.84 10.51
N THR A 279 19.07 3.17 11.66
CA THR A 279 20.20 2.33 12.08
C THR A 279 19.90 0.84 11.90
N GLU A 280 20.95 0.00 11.93
CA GLU A 280 20.79 -1.47 11.89
C GLU A 280 19.94 -1.98 13.08
N GLU A 281 20.06 -1.36 14.25
CA GLU A 281 19.28 -1.72 15.44
C GLU A 281 17.80 -1.35 15.27
N ASP A 282 17.49 -0.23 14.61
CA ASP A 282 16.11 0.14 14.27
C ASP A 282 15.50 -0.91 13.33
N VAL A 283 16.23 -1.30 12.28
CA VAL A 283 15.78 -2.35 11.34
C VAL A 283 15.53 -3.67 12.06
N LYS A 284 16.43 -4.08 12.95
CA LYS A 284 16.28 -5.32 13.74
C LYS A 284 15.06 -5.28 14.65
N ASN A 285 14.83 -4.15 15.34
CA ASN A 285 13.67 -3.97 16.20
C ASN A 285 12.36 -4.00 15.39
N ILE A 286 12.29 -3.25 14.29
CA ILE A 286 11.14 -3.25 13.36
C ILE A 286 10.88 -4.65 12.83
N THR A 287 11.94 -5.36 12.40
CA THR A 287 11.86 -6.74 11.91
C THR A 287 11.24 -7.65 12.96
N SER A 288 11.66 -7.55 14.22
CA SER A 288 11.10 -8.37 15.31
C SER A 288 9.61 -8.10 15.53
N LEU A 289 9.19 -6.83 15.50
CA LEU A 289 7.80 -6.45 15.69
C LEU A 289 6.93 -6.92 14.51
N ILE A 290 7.37 -6.69 13.27
CA ILE A 290 6.69 -7.17 12.06
C ILE A 290 6.54 -8.71 12.08
N ASN A 291 7.60 -9.45 12.45
CA ASN A 291 7.53 -10.91 12.58
C ASN A 291 6.44 -11.35 13.58
N SER A 292 6.36 -10.67 14.72
CA SER A 292 5.36 -10.96 15.75
C SER A 292 3.93 -10.68 15.26
N ILE A 293 3.71 -9.52 14.64
CA ILE A 293 2.41 -9.13 14.08
C ILE A 293 1.98 -10.13 13.00
N ARG A 294 2.86 -10.40 12.04
CA ARG A 294 2.60 -11.35 10.97
C ARG A 294 2.26 -12.74 11.49
N SER A 295 3.00 -13.23 12.49
CA SER A 295 2.76 -14.55 13.07
C SER A 295 1.34 -14.69 13.62
N LYS A 296 0.76 -13.61 14.17
CA LYS A 296 -0.64 -13.59 14.61
C LYS A 296 -1.61 -13.53 13.43
N ILE A 297 -1.31 -12.74 12.40
CA ILE A 297 -2.13 -12.62 11.18
C ILE A 297 -2.30 -13.98 10.48
N ILE A 298 -1.21 -14.75 10.34
CA ILE A 298 -1.22 -16.01 9.58
C ILE A 298 -1.59 -17.24 10.44
N SER A 299 -1.83 -17.06 11.74
CA SER A 299 -2.19 -18.13 12.67
C SER A 299 -3.66 -18.53 12.66
#